data_AF-A0A536JPJ6-F1
#
_entry.id   AF-A0A536JPJ6-F1
#
_cell.length_a   1.000
_cell.length_b   1.000
_cell.length_c   1.000
_cell.angle_alpha   90.00
_cell.angle_beta   90.00
_cell.angle_gamma   90.00
#
_symmetry.space_group_name_H-M   'P 1'
#
loop_
_entity.id
_entity.type
_entity.pdbx_description
1 polymer ?
#
loop_
_entity_poly.entity_id
_entity_poly.type
_entity_poly.pdbx_seq_one_letter_code
_entity_poly.pdbx_strand_id
1 'polypeptide(L)'
;PGRRAVVRYVAEQDRPLEGTDLVLRKGTVTIGHFWTDRPYNVYHWLYEGRTVAFYVNIAADTTIDDATIGYTDLVVDVLIRPSGAIEVLDEDELPPSIEPRYRLAIAKAIETCVTEGRRLTAEIERETRAAVPS
;
A
#
# COMPACT_ATOMS: atom_id res chain seq x y z
N PRO A 1 19.32 10.02 -0.85
CA PRO A 1 18.43 8.89 -1.20
C PRO A 1 17.63 8.45 0.04
N GLY A 2 16.32 8.27 -0.06
CA GLY A 2 15.51 7.76 1.05
C GLY A 2 15.85 6.31 1.42
N ARG A 3 15.58 5.93 2.67
CA ARG A 3 15.65 4.53 3.11
C ARG A 3 14.41 3.78 2.63
N ARG A 4 14.56 2.47 2.47
CA ARG A 4 13.52 1.58 1.99
C ARG A 4 13.57 0.24 2.71
N ALA A 5 12.40 -0.34 2.96
CA ALA A 5 12.27 -1.69 3.50
C ALA A 5 11.19 -2.49 2.73
N VAL A 6 11.35 -3.81 2.74
CA VAL A 6 10.38 -4.76 2.19
C VAL A 6 10.15 -5.85 3.23
N VAL A 7 8.88 -6.13 3.52
CA VAL A 7 8.49 -7.18 4.49
C VAL A 7 7.55 -8.17 3.83
N ARG A 8 7.56 -9.41 4.34
CA ARG A 8 6.68 -10.48 3.87
C ARG A 8 5.82 -10.99 5.00
N TYR A 9 4.53 -11.14 4.74
CA TYR A 9 3.56 -11.74 5.66
C TYR A 9 2.68 -12.74 4.91
N VAL A 10 2.22 -13.80 5.58
CA VAL A 10 1.29 -14.78 5.01
C VAL A 10 0.03 -14.79 5.88
N ALA A 11 -1.13 -14.52 5.28
CA ALA A 11 -2.39 -14.48 5.99
C ALA A 11 -2.72 -15.86 6.60
N GLU A 12 -2.92 -15.91 7.91
CA GLU A 12 -3.24 -17.16 8.64
C GLU A 12 -4.74 -17.52 8.58
N GLN A 13 -5.58 -16.56 8.20
CA GLN A 13 -7.03 -16.66 8.11
C GLN A 13 -7.58 -15.75 7.00
N ASP A 14 -8.82 -16.01 6.58
CA ASP A 14 -9.54 -15.12 5.66
C ASP A 14 -9.77 -13.77 6.34
N ARG A 15 -9.50 -12.67 5.61
CA ARG A 15 -9.72 -11.30 6.07
C ARG A 15 -10.46 -10.52 4.98
N PRO A 16 -11.72 -10.13 5.18
CA PRO A 16 -12.38 -9.19 4.28
C PRO A 16 -11.68 -7.84 4.35
N LEU A 17 -11.58 -7.16 3.21
CA LEU A 17 -11.20 -5.76 3.16
C LEU A 17 -12.48 -4.93 3.23
N GLU A 18 -12.65 -4.21 4.33
CA GLU A 18 -13.82 -3.35 4.56
C GLU A 18 -14.00 -2.33 3.43
N GLY A 19 -15.26 -1.97 3.13
CA GLY A 19 -15.58 -1.08 2.01
C GLY A 19 -15.47 -1.72 0.61
N THR A 20 -15.05 -2.99 0.48
CA THR A 20 -14.85 -3.65 -0.83
C THR A 20 -15.46 -5.05 -0.90
N ASP A 21 -15.47 -5.65 -2.09
CA ASP A 21 -15.84 -7.06 -2.33
C ASP A 21 -14.68 -8.05 -2.10
N LEU A 22 -13.52 -7.55 -1.66
CA LEU A 22 -12.28 -8.31 -1.62
C LEU A 22 -12.13 -9.07 -0.29
N VAL A 23 -11.74 -10.34 -0.39
CA VAL A 23 -11.36 -11.16 0.77
C VAL A 23 -9.95 -11.70 0.56
N LEU A 24 -9.03 -11.29 1.44
CA LEU A 24 -7.70 -11.87 1.53
C LEU A 24 -7.82 -13.25 2.15
N ARG A 25 -7.82 -14.28 1.30
CA ARG A 25 -7.90 -15.67 1.72
C ARG A 25 -6.70 -16.06 2.60
N LYS A 26 -6.90 -17.00 3.51
CA LYS A 26 -5.80 -17.70 4.18
C LYS A 26 -4.78 -18.17 3.14
N GLY A 27 -3.50 -17.91 3.39
CA GLY A 27 -2.41 -18.20 2.47
C GLY A 27 -2.07 -17.05 1.51
N THR A 28 -2.82 -15.95 1.52
CA THR A 28 -2.44 -14.74 0.79
C THR A 28 -1.09 -14.24 1.29
N VAL A 29 -0.13 -14.10 0.37
CA VAL A 29 1.18 -13.53 0.62
C VAL A 29 1.08 -12.02 0.43
N THR A 30 1.44 -11.28 1.46
CA THR A 30 1.58 -9.82 1.43
C THR A 30 3.04 -9.47 1.33
N ILE A 31 3.40 -8.67 0.33
CA ILE A 31 4.70 -8.01 0.26
C ILE A 31 4.48 -6.51 0.50
N GLY A 32 4.90 -6.04 1.66
CA GLY A 32 4.79 -4.64 2.05
C GLY A 32 6.05 -3.87 1.68
N HIS A 33 5.89 -2.75 1.00
CA HIS A 33 6.95 -1.87 0.55
C HIS A 33 6.83 -0.51 1.27
N PHE A 34 7.94 -0.05 1.87
CA PHE A 34 7.98 1.15 2.71
C PHE A 34 9.12 2.06 2.29
N TRP A 35 8.88 3.37 2.28
CA TRP A 35 9.87 4.39 1.91
C TRP A 35 9.84 5.58 2.85
N THR A 36 11.01 6.13 3.18
CA THR A 36 11.09 7.38 3.96
C THR A 36 10.84 8.63 3.14
N ASP A 37 10.76 8.52 1.81
CA ASP A 37 10.63 9.63 0.86
C ASP A 37 9.37 9.55 -0.03
N ARG A 38 8.43 8.64 0.27
CA ARG A 38 7.11 8.57 -0.36
C ARG A 38 6.00 8.78 0.67
N PRO A 39 4.91 9.48 0.32
CA PRO A 39 3.77 9.70 1.23
C PRO A 39 2.83 8.49 1.28
N TYR A 40 3.35 7.27 1.12
CA TYR A 40 2.57 6.05 1.12
C TYR A 40 3.45 4.80 1.26
N ASN A 41 2.83 3.73 1.73
CA ASN A 41 3.31 2.36 1.68
C ASN A 41 2.50 1.58 0.64
N VAL A 42 3.06 0.51 0.07
CA VAL A 42 2.29 -0.36 -0.86
C VAL A 42 2.36 -1.81 -0.41
N TYR A 43 1.20 -2.42 -0.27
CA TYR A 43 1.06 -3.85 -0.02
C TYR A 43 0.61 -4.54 -1.31
N HIS A 44 1.46 -5.41 -1.82
CA HIS A 44 1.13 -6.26 -2.95
C HIS A 44 0.63 -7.59 -2.43
N TRP A 45 -0.63 -7.90 -2.71
CA TRP A 45 -1.26 -9.15 -2.30
C TRP A 45 -1.20 -10.17 -3.42
N LEU A 46 -0.70 -11.35 -3.09
CA LEU A 46 -0.57 -12.50 -3.98
C LEU A 46 -1.33 -13.68 -3.39
N TYR A 47 -2.16 -14.34 -4.19
CA TYR A 47 -2.80 -15.60 -3.82
C TYR A 47 -2.50 -16.64 -4.89
N GLU A 48 -1.90 -17.76 -4.48
CA GLU A 48 -1.40 -18.80 -5.40
C GLU A 48 -0.50 -18.24 -6.52
N GLY A 49 0.35 -17.27 -6.16
CA GLY A 49 1.28 -16.62 -7.09
C GLY A 49 0.66 -15.62 -8.06
N ARG A 50 -0.65 -15.35 -7.96
CA ARG A 50 -1.36 -14.36 -8.77
C ARG A 50 -1.64 -13.09 -7.98
N THR A 51 -1.45 -11.94 -8.62
CA THR A 51 -1.80 -10.63 -8.06
C THR A 51 -3.29 -10.59 -7.75
N VAL A 52 -3.62 -10.32 -6.48
CA VAL A 52 -4.97 -10.05 -6.01
C VAL A 52 -5.27 -8.56 -6.19
N ALA A 53 -4.44 -7.70 -5.59
CA ALA A 53 -4.51 -6.25 -5.71
C ALA A 53 -3.22 -5.60 -5.16
N PHE A 54 -3.12 -4.29 -5.37
CA PHE A 54 -2.16 -3.41 -4.69
C PHE A 54 -2.95 -2.48 -3.77
N TYR A 55 -2.60 -2.49 -2.50
CA TYR A 55 -3.19 -1.60 -1.51
C TYR A 55 -2.17 -0.53 -1.15
N VAL A 56 -2.49 0.72 -1.45
CA VAL A 56 -1.63 1.87 -1.17
C VAL A 56 -2.13 2.52 0.10
N ASN A 57 -1.36 2.38 1.17
CA ASN A 57 -1.64 3.01 2.45
C ASN A 57 -0.98 4.39 2.50
N ILE A 58 -1.78 5.45 2.52
CA ILE A 58 -1.24 6.81 2.55
C ILE A 58 -0.69 7.08 3.95
N ALA A 59 0.58 7.43 4.00
CA ALA A 59 1.32 7.52 5.25
C ALA A 59 2.30 8.69 5.23
N ALA A 60 2.68 9.15 6.41
CA ALA A 60 3.68 10.18 6.62
C ALA A 60 4.69 9.79 7.69
N ASP A 61 5.76 10.58 7.78
CA ASP A 61 6.76 10.48 8.86
C ASP A 61 7.35 9.07 8.99
N THR A 62 7.51 8.38 7.85
CA THR A 62 8.05 7.02 7.79
C THR A 62 9.50 7.00 8.25
N THR A 63 9.78 6.14 9.23
CA THR A 63 11.10 5.84 9.77
C THR A 63 11.41 4.37 9.55
N ILE A 64 12.66 4.10 9.17
CA ILE A 64 13.14 2.74 8.90
C ILE A 64 14.49 2.60 9.59
N ASP A 65 14.57 1.73 10.58
CA ASP A 65 15.79 1.28 11.22
C ASP A 65 16.00 -0.23 11.02
N ASP A 66 17.01 -0.81 11.68
CA ASP A 66 17.42 -2.20 11.45
C ASP A 66 16.36 -3.23 11.91
N ALA A 67 15.45 -2.85 12.83
CA ALA A 67 14.47 -3.76 13.43
C ALA A 67 13.02 -3.28 13.28
N THR A 68 12.80 -2.00 12.97
CA THR A 68 11.50 -1.35 13.05
C THR A 68 11.23 -0.51 11.81
N ILE A 69 9.97 -0.60 11.36
CA ILE A 69 9.36 0.32 10.41
C ILE A 69 8.25 1.03 11.16
N GLY A 70 8.34 2.35 11.28
CA GLY A 70 7.31 3.19 11.88
C GLY A 70 6.80 4.20 10.87
N TYR A 71 5.51 4.51 10.91
CA TYR A 71 4.90 5.54 10.06
C TYR A 71 3.63 6.07 10.74
N THR A 72 3.20 7.25 10.32
CA THR A 72 1.92 7.83 10.68
C THR A 72 0.92 7.51 9.59
N ASP A 73 -0.10 6.74 9.92
CA ASP A 73 -1.21 6.43 9.03
C ASP A 73 -2.08 7.67 8.81
N LEU A 74 -2.45 7.96 7.55
CA LEU A 74 -3.26 9.12 7.18
C LEU A 74 -4.71 8.76 6.83
N VAL A 75 -5.17 7.57 7.24
CA VAL A 75 -6.53 7.02 7.16
C VAL A 75 -6.99 6.67 5.74
N VAL A 76 -6.64 7.50 4.75
CA VAL A 76 -7.06 7.28 3.36
C VAL A 76 -6.18 6.24 2.69
N ASP A 77 -6.81 5.29 2.02
CA ASP A 77 -6.12 4.25 1.25
C ASP A 77 -6.56 4.25 -0.22
N VAL A 78 -5.76 3.62 -1.08
CA VAL A 78 -6.12 3.40 -2.49
C VAL A 78 -5.93 1.94 -2.86
N LEU A 79 -7.00 1.29 -3.33
CA LEU A 79 -6.95 -0.04 -3.89
C LEU A 79 -6.79 0.05 -5.41
N ILE A 80 -5.75 -0.59 -5.94
CA ILE A 80 -5.52 -0.74 -7.38
C ILE A 80 -5.65 -2.21 -7.76
N ARG A 81 -6.63 -2.53 -8.60
CA ARG A 81 -6.86 -3.90 -9.08
C ARG A 81 -5.98 -4.23 -10.29
N PRO A 82 -5.74 -5.53 -10.58
CA PRO A 82 -5.02 -5.95 -11.79
C PRO A 82 -5.64 -5.44 -13.10
N SER A 83 -6.95 -5.20 -13.11
CA SER A 83 -7.65 -4.58 -14.25
C SER A 83 -7.26 -3.12 -14.50
N GLY A 84 -6.60 -2.48 -13.52
CA GLY A 84 -6.34 -1.05 -13.49
C GLY A 84 -7.48 -0.23 -12.90
N ALA A 85 -8.54 -0.86 -12.37
CA ALA A 85 -9.54 -0.15 -11.58
C ALA A 85 -8.89 0.39 -10.30
N ILE A 86 -9.27 1.62 -9.94
CA ILE A 86 -8.75 2.35 -8.79
C ILE A 86 -9.94 2.75 -7.91
N GLU A 87 -9.85 2.43 -6.63
CA GLU A 87 -10.85 2.78 -5.61
C GLU A 87 -10.11 3.52 -4.50
N VAL A 88 -10.58 4.72 -4.14
CA VAL A 88 -10.10 5.43 -2.95
C VAL A 88 -11.01 5.01 -1.79
N LEU A 89 -10.41 4.64 -0.66
CA LEU A 89 -11.09 4.09 0.50
C LEU A 89 -10.97 5.07 1.68
N ASP A 90 -11.96 5.05 2.55
CA ASP A 90 -11.97 5.69 3.87
C ASP A 90 -11.74 7.23 3.85
N GLU A 91 -12.03 7.89 2.72
CA GLU A 91 -11.95 9.35 2.59
C GLU A 91 -12.87 10.08 3.59
N ASP A 92 -13.99 9.46 3.96
CA ASP A 92 -14.97 9.99 4.90
C ASP A 92 -14.53 9.88 6.37
N GLU A 93 -13.54 9.03 6.67
CA GLU A 93 -12.94 8.91 8.00
C GLU A 93 -11.90 10.01 8.27
N LEU A 94 -11.51 10.79 7.25
CA LEU A 94 -10.51 11.84 7.37
C LEU A 94 -10.96 12.96 8.32
N PRO A 95 -10.21 13.26 9.39
CA PRO A 95 -10.63 14.27 10.35
C PRO A 95 -10.58 15.68 9.74
N PRO A 96 -11.59 16.54 9.98
CA PRO A 96 -11.63 17.89 9.42
C PRO A 96 -10.51 18.80 9.95
N SER A 97 -9.89 18.42 11.07
CA SER A 97 -8.77 19.12 11.73
C SER A 97 -7.39 18.69 11.21
N ILE A 98 -7.31 17.78 10.22
CA ILE A 98 -6.01 17.27 9.74
C ILE A 98 -5.09 18.39 9.27
N GLU A 99 -3.81 18.30 9.67
CA GLU A 99 -2.79 19.30 9.36
C GLU A 99 -2.61 19.51 7.84
N PRO A 100 -2.35 20.75 7.38
CA PRO A 100 -2.19 21.04 5.95
C PRO A 100 -1.12 20.20 5.24
N ARG A 101 -0.02 19.85 5.94
CA ARG A 101 1.04 19.01 5.37
C ARG A 101 0.56 17.59 5.05
N TYR A 102 -0.32 17.03 5.87
CA TYR A 102 -0.89 15.71 5.65
C TYR A 102 -1.94 15.73 4.53
N ARG A 103 -2.75 16.80 4.43
CA ARG A 103 -3.63 16.99 3.27
C ARG A 103 -2.86 17.00 1.95
N LEU A 104 -1.70 17.66 1.93
CA LEU A 104 -0.83 17.68 0.76
C LEU A 104 -0.22 16.30 0.47
N ALA A 105 0.16 15.55 1.50
CA ALA A 105 0.64 14.17 1.35
C ALA A 105 -0.42 13.25 0.74
N ILE A 106 -1.66 13.32 1.25
CA ILE A 106 -2.82 12.59 0.73
C ILE A 106 -3.07 12.94 -0.74
N ALA A 107 -3.19 14.23 -1.04
CA ALA A 107 -3.45 14.68 -2.41
C ALA A 107 -2.39 14.18 -3.41
N LYS A 108 -1.10 14.25 -3.04
CA LYS A 108 0.01 13.75 -3.87
C LYS A 108 -0.01 12.23 -4.04
N ALA A 109 -0.32 11.50 -2.98
CA ALA A 109 -0.40 10.04 -3.04
C ALA A 109 -1.55 9.59 -3.96
N ILE A 110 -2.74 10.19 -3.81
CA ILE A 110 -3.89 9.93 -4.68
C ILE A 110 -3.57 10.30 -6.13
N GLU A 111 -3.00 11.49 -6.36
CA GLU A 111 -2.58 11.91 -7.71
C GLU A 111 -1.63 10.90 -8.34
N THR A 112 -0.62 10.43 -7.58
CA THR A 112 0.32 9.40 -8.06
C THR A 112 -0.42 8.11 -8.42
N CYS A 113 -1.35 7.64 -7.58
CA CYS A 113 -2.10 6.41 -7.85
C CYS A 113 -2.97 6.55 -9.11
N VAL A 114 -3.67 7.68 -9.28
CA VAL A 114 -4.60 7.90 -10.39
C VAL A 114 -3.86 8.14 -11.72
N THR A 115 -2.79 8.93 -11.69
CA THR A 115 -2.07 9.34 -12.91
C THR A 115 -0.98 8.35 -13.32
N GLU A 116 -0.33 7.70 -12.34
CA GLU A 116 0.81 6.81 -12.55
C GLU A 116 0.55 5.37 -12.08
N GLY A 117 -0.70 4.99 -11.76
CA GLY A 117 -1.05 3.69 -11.19
C GLY A 117 -0.44 2.49 -11.91
N ARG A 118 -0.48 2.46 -13.25
CA ARG A 118 0.16 1.37 -14.04
C ARG A 118 1.68 1.30 -13.88
N ARG A 119 2.33 2.45 -13.77
CA ARG A 119 3.78 2.53 -13.57
C ARG A 119 4.13 2.07 -12.15
N LEU A 120 3.36 2.54 -11.17
CA LEU A 120 3.51 2.15 -9.77
C LEU A 120 3.34 0.63 -9.62
N THR A 121 2.26 0.04 -10.12
CA THR A 121 2.03 -1.41 -9.99
C THR A 121 3.12 -2.22 -10.69
N ALA A 122 3.55 -1.82 -11.90
CA ALA A 122 4.65 -2.49 -12.59
C ALA A 122 5.99 -2.39 -11.85
N GLU A 123 6.26 -1.30 -11.15
CA GLU A 123 7.40 -1.18 -10.23
C GLU A 123 7.29 -2.19 -9.09
N ILE A 124 6.15 -2.21 -8.41
CA ILE A 124 5.91 -3.07 -7.25
C ILE A 124 5.95 -4.55 -7.62
N GLU A 125 5.41 -4.95 -8.77
CA GLU A 125 5.47 -6.33 -9.26
C GLU A 125 6.91 -6.82 -9.47
N ARG A 126 7.76 -6.00 -10.10
CA ARG A 126 9.18 -6.35 -10.29
C ARG A 126 9.89 -6.52 -8.96
N GLU A 127 9.63 -5.61 -8.03
CA GLU A 127 10.30 -5.58 -6.74
C GLU A 127 9.83 -6.70 -5.83
N THR A 128 8.53 -7.00 -5.86
CA THR A 128 7.95 -8.18 -5.22
C THR A 128 8.60 -9.46 -5.74
N ARG A 129 8.78 -9.60 -7.05
CA ARG A 129 9.43 -10.77 -7.64
C ARG A 129 10.88 -10.92 -7.20
N ALA A 130 11.59 -9.82 -6.97
CA ALA A 130 12.95 -9.85 -6.45
C ALA A 130 13.01 -10.18 -4.94
N ALA A 131 11.95 -9.89 -4.20
CA ALA A 131 11.87 -10.10 -2.74
C ALA A 131 11.32 -11.48 -2.33
N VAL A 132 10.59 -12.17 -3.21
CA VAL A 132 10.06 -13.51 -2.95
C VAL A 132 11.05 -14.57 -3.48
N PRO A 133 11.61 -15.44 -2.62
CA PRO A 133 12.48 -16.54 -3.07
C PRO A 133 11.73 -17.48 -4.03
N SER A 134 12.46 -18.01 -5.02
CA SER A 134 11.98 -19.03 -5.97
C SER A 134 11.68 -20.36 -5.29
#